data_AF-A0A7V3PN78-F1
#
_entry.id   AF-A0A7V3PN78-F1
#
_cell.length_a   1.000
_cell.length_b   1.000
_cell.length_c   1.000
_cell.angle_alpha   90.00
_cell.angle_beta   90.00
_cell.angle_gamma   90.00
#
_symmetry.space_group_name_H-M   'P 1'
#
loop_
_entity.id
_entity.type
_entity.pdbx_description
1 polymer ?
#
loop_
_entity_poly.entity_id
_entity_poly.type
_entity_poly.pdbx_seq_one_letter_code
_entity_poly.pdbx_strand_id
1 'polypeptide(L)'
;MPIQDFFVADSINKIKINIISKDKTLSDLIKIKLLQSVDEDTNSNFSLDILVEKNEVKFPEVVSFPLFGEEKIKRETTLEMHSIISKNGLKIKKFDFNETISDTINLSQISGESFNLKSKLPKIPLYRRLIEPAVISAATGVIVYLFFITRSK
;
A
#
# COMPACT_ATOMS: atom_id res chain seq x y z
N MET A 1 -6.24 -10.74 -14.93
CA MET A 1 -6.21 -11.21 -13.52
C MET A 1 -6.80 -12.61 -13.59
N PRO A 2 -6.15 -13.67 -13.08
CA PRO A 2 -6.47 -15.06 -13.48
C PRO A 2 -7.92 -15.48 -13.24
N ILE A 3 -8.61 -14.80 -12.31
CA ILE A 3 -10.05 -14.97 -12.04
C ILE A 3 -10.92 -14.30 -13.13
N GLN A 4 -10.57 -13.09 -13.58
CA GLN A 4 -11.27 -12.39 -14.67
C GLN A 4 -11.07 -13.10 -16.00
N ASP A 5 -9.85 -13.59 -16.26
CA ASP A 5 -9.53 -14.32 -17.49
C ASP A 5 -10.35 -15.62 -17.57
N PHE A 6 -10.64 -16.24 -16.42
CA PHE A 6 -11.54 -17.38 -16.32
C PHE A 6 -13.01 -17.02 -16.60
N PHE A 7 -13.51 -15.89 -16.08
CA PHE A 7 -14.88 -15.45 -16.37
C PHE A 7 -15.11 -15.16 -17.85
N VAL A 8 -14.13 -14.55 -18.51
CA VAL A 8 -14.20 -14.26 -19.95
C VAL A 8 -14.11 -15.56 -20.77
N ALA A 9 -13.20 -16.47 -20.42
CA ALA A 9 -13.03 -17.74 -21.14
C ALA A 9 -14.28 -18.63 -21.06
N ASP A 10 -14.92 -18.71 -19.88
CA ASP A 10 -16.09 -19.55 -19.66
C ASP A 10 -17.43 -18.81 -19.88
N SER A 11 -17.39 -17.59 -20.43
CA SER A 11 -18.58 -16.75 -20.70
C SER A 11 -19.51 -16.60 -19.49
N ILE A 12 -18.93 -16.45 -18.30
CA ILE A 12 -19.66 -16.32 -17.04
C ILE A 12 -20.03 -14.86 -16.85
N ASN A 13 -21.27 -14.52 -17.20
CA ASN A 13 -21.77 -13.13 -17.11
C ASN A 13 -22.48 -12.82 -15.78
N LYS A 14 -22.83 -13.84 -15.00
CA LYS A 14 -23.59 -13.71 -13.75
C LYS A 14 -22.99 -14.55 -12.64
N ILE A 15 -22.70 -13.97 -11.49
CA ILE A 15 -22.10 -14.70 -10.37
C ILE A 15 -22.63 -14.23 -9.01
N LYS A 16 -22.71 -15.16 -8.07
CA LYS A 16 -22.94 -14.87 -6.65
C LYS A 16 -21.60 -14.66 -5.97
N ILE A 17 -21.36 -13.50 -5.35
CA ILE A 17 -20.08 -13.20 -4.68
C ILE A 17 -20.27 -13.21 -3.16
N ASN A 18 -19.49 -14.04 -2.47
CA ASN A 18 -19.38 -14.00 -1.02
C ASN A 18 -17.94 -13.60 -0.65
N ILE A 19 -17.78 -12.49 0.07
CA ILE A 19 -16.46 -12.03 0.53
C ILE A 19 -16.43 -12.11 2.05
N ILE A 20 -15.48 -12.89 2.57
CA ILE A 20 -15.16 -13.00 3.98
C ILE A 20 -13.87 -12.19 4.21
N SER A 21 -14.04 -10.97 4.70
CA SER A 21 -12.93 -10.06 5.04
C SER A 21 -13.18 -9.44 6.41
N LYS A 22 -12.11 -9.20 7.17
CA LYS A 22 -12.16 -8.43 8.42
C LYS A 22 -12.36 -6.92 8.16
N ASP A 23 -12.02 -6.46 6.97
CA ASP A 23 -12.09 -5.06 6.54
C ASP A 23 -13.17 -4.89 5.46
N LYS A 24 -14.19 -4.08 5.78
CA LYS A 24 -15.32 -3.80 4.89
C LYS A 24 -14.93 -2.93 3.70
N THR A 25 -14.01 -1.99 3.89
CA THR A 25 -13.56 -1.11 2.79
C THR A 25 -12.82 -1.90 1.73
N LEU A 26 -11.98 -2.85 2.17
CA LEU A 26 -11.29 -3.78 1.30
C LEU A 26 -12.27 -4.72 0.56
N SER A 27 -13.31 -5.22 1.24
CA SER A 27 -14.31 -6.05 0.56
C SER A 27 -15.04 -5.29 -0.54
N ASP A 28 -15.37 -4.01 -0.31
CA ASP A 28 -16.04 -3.18 -1.31
C ASP A 28 -15.15 -2.92 -2.52
N LEU A 29 -13.86 -2.64 -2.31
CA LEU A 29 -12.88 -2.46 -3.38
C LEU A 29 -12.67 -3.72 -4.21
N ILE A 30 -12.55 -4.88 -3.56
CA ILE A 30 -12.44 -6.18 -4.24
C ILE A 30 -13.69 -6.43 -5.08
N LYS A 31 -14.87 -6.18 -4.51
CA LYS A 31 -16.15 -6.35 -5.19
C LYS A 31 -16.24 -5.47 -6.44
N ILE A 32 -15.93 -4.17 -6.33
CA ILE A 32 -15.93 -3.25 -7.47
C ILE A 32 -14.97 -3.73 -8.58
N LYS A 33 -13.76 -4.15 -8.21
CA LYS A 33 -12.75 -4.58 -9.19
C LYS A 33 -13.12 -5.87 -9.91
N LEU A 34 -13.83 -6.78 -9.24
CA LEU A 34 -14.29 -8.05 -9.84
C LEU A 34 -15.57 -7.87 -10.67
N LEU A 35 -16.47 -7.00 -10.23
CA LEU A 35 -17.74 -6.70 -10.92
C LEU A 35 -17.58 -5.82 -12.16
N GLN A 36 -16.38 -5.28 -12.44
CA GLN A 36 -16.12 -4.58 -13.70
C GLN A 36 -16.38 -5.45 -14.94
N SER A 37 -16.28 -6.77 -14.82
CA SER A 37 -16.44 -7.71 -15.93
C SER A 37 -17.62 -8.67 -15.82
N VAL A 38 -18.34 -8.68 -14.68
CA VAL A 38 -19.39 -9.67 -14.39
C VAL A 38 -20.50 -9.05 -13.53
N ASP A 39 -21.76 -9.34 -13.83
CA ASP A 39 -22.90 -8.87 -13.03
C ASP A 39 -23.14 -9.76 -11.79
N GLU A 40 -23.52 -9.12 -10.69
CA GLU A 40 -23.90 -9.84 -9.46
C GLU A 40 -25.35 -10.33 -9.57
N ASP A 41 -25.56 -11.65 -9.51
CA ASP A 41 -26.89 -12.27 -9.46
C ASP A 41 -26.94 -13.29 -8.32
N THR A 42 -27.78 -13.02 -7.33
CA THR A 42 -27.96 -13.87 -6.15
C THR A 42 -28.53 -15.25 -6.48
N ASN A 43 -29.17 -15.40 -7.63
CA ASN A 43 -29.71 -16.65 -8.15
C ASN A 43 -28.80 -17.33 -9.18
N SER A 44 -27.56 -16.86 -9.35
CA SER A 44 -26.61 -17.52 -10.26
C SER A 44 -26.25 -18.92 -9.78
N ASN A 45 -26.12 -19.83 -10.74
CA ASN A 45 -25.57 -21.17 -10.54
C ASN A 45 -24.08 -21.15 -10.18
N PHE A 46 -23.39 -20.04 -10.44
CA PHE A 46 -21.98 -19.84 -10.12
C PHE A 46 -21.84 -19.02 -8.83
N SER A 47 -20.98 -19.49 -7.93
CA SER A 47 -20.58 -18.74 -6.73
C SER A 47 -19.07 -18.54 -6.67
N LEU A 48 -18.65 -17.34 -6.26
CA LEU A 48 -17.28 -16.98 -5.95
C LEU A 48 -17.18 -16.69 -4.46
N ASP A 49 -16.49 -17.56 -3.74
CA ASP A 49 -16.19 -17.38 -2.32
C ASP A 49 -14.77 -16.86 -2.19
N ILE A 50 -14.61 -15.66 -1.62
CA ILE A 50 -13.33 -14.98 -1.43
C ILE A 50 -13.06 -14.90 0.07
N LEU A 51 -11.92 -15.43 0.50
CA LEU A 51 -11.39 -15.31 1.85
C LEU A 51 -10.16 -14.40 1.82
N VAL A 52 -10.19 -13.31 2.57
CA VAL A 52 -9.01 -12.47 2.78
C VAL A 52 -8.39 -12.83 4.13
N GLU A 53 -7.26 -13.54 4.09
CA GLU A 53 -6.57 -13.99 5.31
C GLU A 53 -5.72 -12.88 5.91
N LYS A 54 -4.99 -12.15 5.04
CA LYS A 54 -4.04 -11.12 5.47
C LYS A 54 -4.14 -9.88 4.59
N ASN A 55 -4.28 -8.73 5.24
CA ASN A 55 -4.10 -7.40 4.66
C ASN A 55 -3.23 -6.61 5.64
N GLU A 56 -1.96 -6.40 5.32
CA GLU A 56 -1.01 -5.74 6.20
C GLU A 56 -0.22 -4.67 5.45
N VAL A 57 -0.12 -3.48 6.06
CA VAL A 57 0.69 -2.37 5.57
C VAL A 57 1.83 -2.11 6.56
N LYS A 58 3.07 -2.20 6.09
CA LYS A 58 4.29 -1.98 6.87
C LYS A 58 5.08 -0.80 6.32
N PHE A 59 5.84 -0.20 7.22
CA PHE A 59 6.74 0.92 6.93
C PHE A 59 8.15 0.54 7.37
N PRO A 60 8.89 -0.23 6.55
CA PRO A 60 10.16 -0.81 6.97
C PRO A 60 11.28 0.24 7.15
N GLU A 61 11.33 1.26 6.29
CA GLU A 61 12.47 2.19 6.24
C GLU A 61 12.09 3.60 5.76
N VAL A 62 12.84 4.59 6.23
CA VAL A 62 12.81 5.96 5.71
C VAL A 62 13.75 6.01 4.50
N VAL A 63 13.21 6.34 3.33
CA VAL A 63 13.96 6.38 2.06
C VAL A 63 14.65 7.73 1.88
N SER A 64 13.96 8.82 2.21
CA SER A 64 14.51 10.17 2.12
C SER A 64 14.03 11.03 3.27
N PHE A 65 14.95 11.77 3.85
CA PHE A 65 14.68 12.74 4.91
C PHE A 65 15.53 13.98 4.64
N PRO A 66 15.14 14.83 3.69
CA PRO A 66 15.91 16.01 3.35
C PRO A 66 15.68 17.12 4.39
N LEU A 67 16.67 18.00 4.58
CA LEU A 67 16.55 19.21 5.41
C LEU A 67 15.50 20.19 4.87
N PHE A 68 15.33 20.19 3.55
CA PHE A 68 14.32 20.96 2.84
C PHE A 68 13.64 20.03 1.83
N GLY A 69 12.31 19.93 1.88
CA GLY A 69 11.52 19.06 1.01
C GLY A 69 10.73 18.01 1.79
N GLU A 70 10.08 17.11 1.06
CA GLU A 70 9.18 16.13 1.67
C GLU A 70 9.91 14.86 2.11
N GLU A 71 9.59 14.41 3.33
CA GLU A 71 10.06 13.15 3.87
C GLU A 71 9.40 11.98 3.13
N LYS A 72 10.20 11.01 2.69
CA LYS A 72 9.74 9.83 1.97
C LYS A 72 10.03 8.56 2.74
N ILE A 73 9.05 7.69 2.78
CA ILE A 73 9.09 6.42 3.50
C ILE A 73 8.70 5.30 2.56
N LYS A 74 9.35 4.15 2.75
CA LYS A 74 8.97 2.94 2.03
C LYS A 74 7.73 2.36 2.69
N ARG A 75 6.79 1.94 1.85
CA ARG A 75 5.60 1.20 2.24
C ARG A 75 5.68 -0.18 1.61
N GLU A 76 5.30 -1.18 2.38
CA GLU A 76 5.12 -2.55 1.93
C GLU A 76 3.67 -2.94 2.21
N THR A 77 2.95 -3.33 1.16
CA THR A 77 1.55 -3.79 1.26
C THR A 77 1.51 -5.26 0.90
N THR A 78 1.11 -6.10 1.87
CA THR A 78 0.94 -7.54 1.68
C THR A 78 -0.54 -7.88 1.68
N LEU A 79 -0.99 -8.56 0.62
CA LEU A 79 -2.34 -9.07 0.50
C LEU A 79 -2.32 -10.58 0.22
N GLU A 80 -2.99 -11.33 1.09
CA GLU A 80 -3.17 -12.78 0.99
C GLU A 80 -4.67 -13.09 0.90
N MET A 81 -5.05 -13.69 -0.23
CA MET A 81 -6.44 -13.94 -0.60
C MET A 81 -6.58 -15.31 -1.24
N HIS A 82 -7.62 -16.04 -0.83
CA HIS A 82 -8.03 -17.32 -1.41
C HIS A 82 -9.41 -17.18 -2.03
N SER A 83 -9.53 -17.56 -3.30
CA SER A 83 -10.77 -17.46 -4.06
C SER A 83 -11.17 -18.82 -4.59
N ILE A 84 -12.43 -19.22 -4.37
CA ILE A 84 -12.97 -20.50 -4.83
C ILE A 84 -14.17 -20.21 -5.74
N ILE A 85 -14.14 -20.76 -6.95
CA ILE A 85 -15.28 -20.74 -7.85
C ILE A 85 -16.01 -22.08 -7.76
N SER A 86 -17.31 -22.02 -7.50
CA SER A 86 -18.19 -23.19 -7.46
C SER A 86 -19.34 -23.05 -8.46
N LYS A 87 -19.82 -24.16 -8.99
CA LYS A 87 -21.05 -24.25 -9.81
C LYS A 87 -21.96 -25.30 -9.21
N ASN A 88 -23.20 -24.93 -8.91
CA ASN A 88 -24.18 -25.81 -8.27
C ASN A 88 -23.62 -26.50 -6.99
N GLY A 89 -22.79 -25.78 -6.21
CA GLY A 89 -22.15 -26.29 -5.01
C GLY A 89 -20.89 -27.15 -5.22
N LEU A 90 -20.52 -27.46 -6.47
CA LEU A 90 -19.29 -28.18 -6.79
C LEU A 90 -18.16 -27.19 -7.04
N LYS A 91 -17.03 -27.37 -6.33
CA LYS A 91 -15.83 -26.54 -6.49
C LYS A 91 -15.18 -26.83 -7.85
N ILE A 92 -15.15 -25.83 -8.72
CA ILE A 92 -14.56 -25.95 -10.07
C ILE A 92 -13.09 -25.56 -10.03
N LYS A 93 -12.77 -24.46 -9.35
CA LYS A 93 -11.43 -23.88 -9.41
C LYS A 93 -11.10 -23.12 -8.14
N LYS A 94 -9.81 -23.13 -7.80
CA LYS A 94 -9.24 -22.36 -6.69
C LYS A 94 -8.17 -21.44 -7.24
N PHE A 95 -8.09 -20.25 -6.67
CA PHE A 95 -7.09 -19.25 -6.98
C PHE A 95 -6.55 -18.72 -5.66
N ASP A 96 -5.24 -18.86 -5.50
CA ASP A 96 -4.53 -18.29 -4.37
C ASP A 96 -3.77 -17.07 -4.88
N PHE A 97 -3.92 -15.95 -4.18
CA PHE A 97 -3.25 -14.69 -4.49
C PHE A 97 -2.48 -14.25 -3.26
N ASN A 98 -1.16 -14.26 -3.35
CA ASN A 98 -0.27 -13.77 -2.33
C ASN A 98 0.76 -12.86 -3.00
N GLU A 99 0.62 -11.56 -2.76
CA GLU A 99 1.50 -10.55 -3.33
C GLU A 99 1.92 -9.55 -2.26
N THR A 100 3.17 -9.13 -2.34
CA THR A 100 3.73 -8.05 -1.52
C THR A 100 4.32 -7.01 -2.44
N ILE A 101 3.70 -5.83 -2.45
CA ILE A 101 4.13 -4.70 -3.28
C ILE A 101 4.85 -3.70 -2.39
N SER A 102 6.00 -3.22 -2.85
CA SER A 102 6.72 -2.13 -2.20
C SER A 102 6.70 -0.87 -3.03
N ASP A 103 6.37 0.26 -2.40
CA ASP A 103 6.38 1.57 -3.00
C ASP A 103 6.96 2.63 -2.04
N THR A 104 7.19 3.83 -2.55
CA THR A 104 7.69 4.97 -1.77
C THR A 104 6.61 6.03 -1.70
N ILE A 105 6.22 6.43 -0.49
CA ILE A 105 5.19 7.44 -0.27
C ILE A 105 5.72 8.59 0.59
N ASN A 106 5.02 9.72 0.57
CA ASN A 106 5.35 10.86 1.41
C ASN A 106 4.85 10.64 2.84
N LEU A 107 5.63 11.02 3.85
CA LEU A 107 5.25 10.84 5.25
C LEU A 107 3.96 11.61 5.60
N SER A 108 3.76 12.78 5.00
CA SER A 108 2.56 13.61 5.19
C SER A 108 1.26 12.89 4.84
N GLN A 109 1.30 11.94 3.89
CA GLN A 109 0.13 11.16 3.48
C GLN A 109 -0.28 10.13 4.54
N ILE A 110 0.66 9.69 5.39
CA ILE A 110 0.37 8.70 6.45
C ILE A 110 -0.30 9.35 7.67
N SER A 111 0.01 10.61 7.97
CA SER A 111 -0.53 11.31 9.15
C SER A 111 -2.02 11.66 9.06
N GLY A 112 -2.61 11.67 7.86
CA GLY A 112 -4.01 12.05 7.64
C GLY A 112 -4.98 10.87 7.54
N GLU A 113 -4.50 9.69 7.16
CA GLU A 113 -5.35 8.50 6.99
C GLU A 113 -5.26 7.62 8.22
N SER A 114 -6.42 7.30 8.80
CA SER A 114 -6.61 6.41 9.95
C SER A 114 -6.34 4.95 9.58
N PHE A 115 -5.21 4.68 8.94
CA PHE A 115 -4.67 3.33 8.89
C PHE A 115 -4.44 2.88 10.32
N ASN A 116 -4.99 1.71 10.65
CA ASN A 116 -4.63 0.97 11.86
C ASN A 116 -3.13 0.63 11.81
N LEU A 117 -2.30 1.63 12.12
CA LEU A 117 -0.85 1.61 12.21
C LEU A 117 -0.46 0.78 13.42
N LYS A 118 -0.73 -0.53 13.37
CA LYS A 118 -0.03 -1.51 14.21
C LYS A 118 1.45 -1.58 13.84
N SER A 119 1.80 -1.16 12.62
CA SER A 119 3.18 -1.03 12.17
C SER A 119 3.81 0.24 12.73
N LYS A 120 4.84 0.05 13.55
CA LYS A 120 5.63 1.12 14.16
C LYS A 120 6.35 1.89 13.05
N LEU A 121 6.14 3.20 12.96
CA LEU A 121 6.91 4.05 12.05
C LEU A 121 8.41 3.90 12.36
N PRO A 122 9.26 3.80 11.33
CA PRO A 122 10.70 3.71 11.50
C PRO A 122 11.20 4.97 12.20
N LYS A 123 12.06 4.79 13.20
CA LYS A 123 12.63 5.91 13.96
C LYS A 123 13.69 6.59 13.11
N ILE A 124 13.52 7.89 12.88
CA ILE A 124 14.55 8.72 12.26
C ILE A 124 15.72 8.88 13.25
N PRO A 125 16.98 8.75 12.80
CA PRO A 125 18.14 8.96 13.66
C PRO A 125 18.21 10.41 14.16
N LEU A 126 18.36 10.60 15.48
CA LEU A 126 18.41 11.93 16.11
C LEU A 126 19.55 12.81 15.58
N TYR A 127 20.65 12.20 15.13
CA TYR A 127 21.80 12.93 14.61
C TYR A 127 21.44 13.77 13.37
N ARG A 128 20.52 13.31 12.50
CA ARG A 128 20.12 14.09 11.31
C ARG A 128 19.25 15.30 11.65
N ARG A 129 18.45 15.22 12.72
CA ARG A 129 17.59 16.34 13.14
C ARG A 129 18.37 17.50 13.78
N LEU A 130 19.49 17.21 14.43
CA LEU A 130 20.21 18.20 15.24
C LEU A 130 21.58 18.58 14.66
N ILE A 131 22.32 17.61 14.13
CA ILE A 131 23.70 17.84 13.70
C ILE A 131 23.76 18.50 12.33
N GLU A 132 22.92 18.06 11.38
CA GLU A 132 22.92 18.64 10.02
C GLU A 132 22.65 20.15 10.00
N PRO A 133 21.61 20.69 10.69
CA PRO A 133 21.38 22.13 10.74
C PRO A 133 22.54 22.90 11.39
N ALA A 134 23.14 22.33 12.45
CA ALA A 134 24.27 22.94 13.13
C ALA A 134 25.52 23.03 12.23
N VAL A 135 25.80 21.97 11.47
CA VAL A 135 26.93 21.94 10.51
C VAL A 135 26.72 22.96 9.39
N ILE A 136 25.51 23.08 8.84
CA ILE A 136 25.21 24.07 7.79
C ILE A 136 25.34 25.49 8.32
N SER A 137 24.82 25.76 9.52
CA SER A 137 24.93 27.07 10.15
C SER A 137 26.41 27.45 10.39
N ALA A 138 27.21 26.51 10.92
CA ALA A 138 28.63 26.72 11.14
C ALA A 138 29.39 26.96 9.83
N ALA A 139 29.16 26.14 8.79
CA ALA A 139 29.79 26.30 7.49
C ALA A 139 29.43 27.65 6.85
N THR A 140 28.16 28.05 6.94
CA THR A 140 27.70 29.35 6.43
C THR A 140 28.38 30.51 7.17
N GLY A 141 28.49 30.42 8.49
CA GLY A 141 29.21 31.41 9.30
C GLY A 141 30.68 31.56 8.91
N VAL A 142 31.38 30.44 8.67
CA VAL A 142 32.77 30.43 8.20
C VAL A 142 32.90 31.06 6.81
N ILE A 143 32.00 30.74 5.88
CA ILE A 143 32.00 31.31 4.53
C ILE A 143 31.80 32.83 4.59
N VAL A 144 30.83 33.31 5.36
CA VAL A 144 30.56 34.74 5.53
C VAL A 144 31.77 35.45 6.14
N TYR A 145 32.35 34.87 7.19
CA TYR A 145 33.56 35.40 7.83
C TYR A 145 34.74 35.50 6.86
N LEU A 146 35.02 34.43 6.11
CA LEU A 146 36.07 34.42 5.10
C LEU A 146 35.81 35.47 4.00
N PHE A 147 34.56 35.59 3.54
CA PHE A 147 34.19 36.57 2.52
C PHE A 147 34.51 38.01 2.97
N PHE A 148 34.14 38.37 4.21
CA PHE A 148 34.47 39.70 4.75
C PHE A 148 35.97 39.92 4.90
N ILE A 149 36.73 38.93 5.36
CA ILE A 149 38.19 39.06 5.47
C ILE A 149 38.86 39.23 4.10
N THR A 150 38.46 38.43 3.12
CA THR A 150 39.04 38.52 1.76
C THR A 150 38.68 39.82 1.05
N ARG A 151 37.50 40.40 1.33
CA ARG A 151 37.05 41.67 0.72
C ARG A 151 37.54 42.91 1.47
N SER A 152 37.88 42.79 2.75
CA SER A 152 38.34 43.91 3.58
C SER A 152 39.84 44.20 3.44
N LYS A 153 40.58 43.39 2.69
CA LYS A 153 41.92 43.70 2.19
C LYS A 153 41.83 44.34 0.81
#